data_AF-A0A2E7JGR7-F1
#
_entry.id   AF-A0A2E7JGR7-F1
#
_cell.length_a   1.000
_cell.length_b   1.000
_cell.length_c   1.000
_cell.angle_alpha   90.00
_cell.angle_beta   90.00
_cell.angle_gamma   90.00
#
_symmetry.space_group_name_H-M   'P 1'
#
loop_
_entity.id
_entity.type
_entity.pdbx_description
1 polymer ?
#
loop_
_entity_poly.entity_id
_entity_poly.type
_entity_poly.pdbx_seq_one_letter_code
_entity_poly.pdbx_strand_id
1 'polypeptide(L)'
;MKQLTHKILLSEVVGSDHAFGNDEGSEAYVKIKKIVDGHPSCDIFAISLEGIRFTDASFPRESVISLAKALKGEKGFYLSNVPSRDLL
;
A
#
# COMPACT_ATOMS: atom_id res chain seq x y z
N MET A 1 -4.06 -7.44 23.47
CA MET A 1 -4.90 -6.47 22.72
C MET A 1 -5.06 -6.97 21.30
N LYS A 2 -6.28 -7.03 20.77
CA LYS A 2 -6.52 -7.43 19.37
C LYS A 2 -6.18 -6.22 18.50
N GLN A 3 -5.07 -6.27 17.78
CA GLN A 3 -4.65 -5.15 16.94
C GLN A 3 -5.66 -5.00 15.79
N LEU A 4 -6.25 -3.82 15.65
CA LEU A 4 -7.21 -3.56 14.57
C LEU A 4 -6.43 -3.30 13.29
N THR A 5 -6.43 -4.31 12.40
CA THR A 5 -5.77 -4.25 11.11
C THR A 5 -6.78 -3.99 10.00
N HIS A 6 -6.46 -3.08 9.09
CA HIS A 6 -7.23 -2.86 7.86
C HIS A 6 -6.42 -3.33 6.65
N LYS A 7 -7.04 -4.14 5.77
CA LYS A 7 -6.41 -4.63 4.55
C LYS A 7 -6.74 -3.68 3.40
N ILE A 8 -5.71 -3.24 2.67
CA ILE A 8 -5.82 -2.42 1.47
C ILE A 8 -5.39 -3.25 0.28
N LEU A 9 -6.29 -3.48 -0.69
CA LEU A 9 -5.99 -4.18 -1.94
C LEU A 9 -5.33 -3.21 -2.92
N LEU A 10 -4.07 -3.47 -3.29
CA LEU A 10 -3.33 -2.57 -4.17
C LEU A 10 -3.94 -2.55 -5.59
N SER A 11 -4.45 -3.69 -6.04
CA SER A 11 -5.17 -3.83 -7.31
C SER A 11 -6.42 -2.94 -7.39
N GLU A 12 -7.13 -2.74 -6.29
CA GLU A 12 -8.28 -1.81 -6.23
C GLU A 12 -7.84 -0.34 -6.19
N VAL A 13 -6.70 -0.05 -5.56
CA VAL A 13 -6.13 1.31 -5.51
C VAL A 13 -5.70 1.77 -6.90
N VAL A 14 -4.98 0.92 -7.63
CA VAL A 14 -4.50 1.22 -8.99
C VAL A 14 -5.58 0.99 -10.05
N GLY A 15 -6.54 0.09 -9.79
CA GLY A 15 -7.61 -0.26 -10.74
C GLY A 15 -7.15 -1.20 -11.86
N SER A 16 -6.01 -1.86 -11.69
CA SER A 16 -5.37 -2.74 -12.67
C SER A 16 -4.52 -3.82 -11.98
N ASP A 17 -4.01 -4.79 -12.75
CA ASP A 17 -3.05 -5.79 -12.28
C ASP A 17 -1.57 -5.37 -12.47
N HIS A 18 -1.31 -4.14 -12.93
CA HIS A 18 0.02 -3.56 -13.15
C HIS A 18 0.17 -2.27 -12.35
N ALA A 19 1.24 -2.16 -11.55
CA ALA A 19 1.51 -0.97 -10.74
C ALA A 19 2.92 -0.44 -11.04
N PHE A 20 3.07 0.66 -11.78
CA PHE A 20 4.38 1.09 -12.28
C PHE A 20 4.52 2.61 -12.43
N GLY A 21 5.76 3.09 -12.37
CA GLY A 21 6.07 4.50 -12.54
C GLY A 21 5.80 5.38 -11.32
N ASN A 22 6.38 6.59 -11.38
CA ASN A 22 6.29 7.57 -10.30
C ASN A 22 4.91 8.26 -10.24
N ASP A 23 4.29 8.51 -11.39
CA ASP A 23 3.01 9.22 -11.47
C ASP A 23 1.90 8.39 -10.85
N GLU A 24 1.77 7.12 -11.26
CA GLU A 24 0.81 6.19 -10.66
C GLU A 24 1.10 5.93 -9.17
N GLY A 25 2.39 5.86 -8.80
CA GLY A 25 2.80 5.78 -7.39
C GLY A 25 2.32 6.98 -6.57
N SER A 26 2.40 8.18 -7.12
CA SER A 26 1.93 9.43 -6.48
C SER A 26 0.41 9.47 -6.35
N GLU A 27 -0.33 8.98 -7.36
CA GLU A 27 -1.78 8.85 -7.27
C GLU A 27 -2.21 7.80 -6.23
N ALA A 28 -1.54 6.65 -6.22
CA ALA A 28 -1.76 5.60 -5.25
C ALA A 28 -1.48 6.10 -3.83
N TYR A 29 -0.43 6.89 -3.60
CA TYR A 29 -0.18 7.55 -2.31
C TYR A 29 -1.42 8.30 -1.81
N VAL A 30 -2.01 9.17 -2.63
CA VAL A 30 -3.17 9.98 -2.23
C VAL A 30 -4.37 9.09 -1.89
N LYS A 31 -4.63 8.07 -2.71
CA LYS A 31 -5.74 7.12 -2.50
C LYS A 31 -5.54 6.32 -1.20
N ILE A 32 -4.36 5.75 -0.99
CA ILE A 32 -4.04 4.96 0.21
C ILE A 32 -4.11 5.86 1.45
N LYS A 33 -3.58 7.08 1.40
CA LYS A 33 -3.67 8.04 2.50
C LYS A 33 -5.13 8.32 2.88
N LYS A 34 -6.00 8.54 1.89
CA LYS A 34 -7.44 8.75 2.15
C LYS A 34 -8.09 7.54 2.85
N ILE A 35 -7.70 6.32 2.48
CA ILE A 35 -8.17 5.10 3.16
C ILE A 35 -7.66 5.07 4.62
N VAL A 36 -6.39 5.38 4.85
CA VAL A 36 -5.79 5.43 6.20
C VAL A 36 -6.48 6.47 7.08
N ASP A 37 -6.65 7.69 6.56
CA ASP A 37 -7.30 8.80 7.26
C ASP A 37 -8.77 8.45 7.61
N GLY A 38 -9.44 7.65 6.77
CA GLY A 38 -10.80 7.14 7.00
C GLY A 38 -10.90 6.04 8.06
N HIS A 39 -9.77 5.49 8.54
CA HIS A 39 -9.71 4.42 9.53
C HIS A 39 -8.82 4.81 10.72
N PRO A 40 -9.16 5.87 11.49
CA PRO A 40 -8.30 6.38 12.55
C PRO A 40 -8.05 5.38 13.69
N SER A 41 -9.00 4.45 13.93
CA SER A 41 -8.90 3.40 14.95
C SER A 41 -7.99 2.22 14.56
N CYS A 42 -7.51 2.18 13.31
CA CYS A 42 -6.60 1.15 12.83
C CYS A 42 -5.17 1.64 12.92
N ASP A 43 -4.32 0.92 13.65
CA ASP A 43 -2.91 1.27 13.81
C ASP A 43 -2.00 0.54 12.83
N ILE A 44 -2.49 -0.56 12.25
CA ILE A 44 -1.76 -1.35 11.27
C ILE A 44 -2.59 -1.48 9.98
N PHE A 45 -1.92 -1.26 8.85
CA PHE A 45 -2.46 -1.46 7.52
C PHE A 45 -1.69 -2.55 6.77
N ALA A 46 -2.42 -3.54 6.28
CA ALA A 46 -1.87 -4.59 5.43
C ALA A 46 -2.03 -4.18 3.97
N ILE A 47 -0.92 -3.90 3.28
CA ILE A 47 -0.94 -3.65 1.84
C ILE A 47 -0.90 -5.00 1.14
N SER A 48 -1.95 -5.33 0.42
CA SER A 48 -2.10 -6.61 -0.24
C SER A 48 -1.76 -6.50 -1.72
N LEU A 49 -0.80 -7.31 -2.15
CA LEU A 49 -0.42 -7.47 -3.57
C LEU A 49 -1.32 -8.49 -4.29
N GLU A 50 -2.42 -8.89 -3.67
CA GLU A 50 -3.43 -9.75 -4.30
C GLU A 50 -3.98 -9.09 -5.56
N GLY A 51 -3.90 -9.81 -6.68
CA GLY A 51 -4.31 -9.34 -8.00
C GLY A 51 -3.26 -8.51 -8.74
N ILE A 52 -2.12 -8.16 -8.12
CA ILE A 52 -1.00 -7.51 -8.81
C ILE A 52 -0.11 -8.58 -9.45
N ARG A 53 0.11 -8.44 -10.76
CA ARG A 53 1.00 -9.30 -11.55
C ARG A 53 2.36 -8.68 -11.78
N PHE A 54 2.42 -7.35 -11.84
CA PHE A 54 3.65 -6.63 -12.13
C PHE A 54 3.73 -5.35 -11.31
N THR A 55 4.90 -5.12 -10.70
CA THR A 55 5.29 -3.80 -10.20
C THR A 55 6.74 -3.51 -10.57
N ASP A 56 7.06 -2.25 -10.80
CA ASP A 56 8.46 -1.80 -10.80
C ASP A 56 8.87 -1.29 -9.42
N ALA A 57 10.15 -0.96 -9.23
CA ALA A 57 10.66 -0.43 -7.95
C ALA A 57 10.26 1.04 -7.70
N SER A 58 9.86 1.77 -8.75
CA SER A 58 9.53 3.19 -8.67
C SER A 58 8.15 3.42 -8.06
N PHE A 59 7.18 2.57 -8.39
CA PHE A 59 5.82 2.62 -7.85
C PHE A 59 5.76 2.48 -6.32
N PRO A 60 6.27 1.41 -5.67
CA PRO A 60 6.18 1.25 -4.22
C PRO A 60 6.97 2.33 -3.49
N ARG A 61 8.03 2.87 -4.12
CA ARG A 61 8.84 3.96 -3.58
C ARG A 61 8.01 5.23 -3.42
N GLU A 62 7.23 5.61 -4.45
CA GLU A 62 6.39 6.82 -4.41
C GLU A 62 5.06 6.62 -3.70
N SER A 63 4.53 5.38 -3.66
CA SER A 63 3.27 5.06 -2.99
C SER A 63 3.45 4.64 -1.53
N VAL A 64 3.65 3.35 -1.28
CA VAL A 64 3.60 2.72 0.05
C VAL A 64 4.77 3.17 0.93
N ILE A 65 5.99 3.23 0.40
CA ILE A 65 7.18 3.58 1.18
C ILE A 65 7.16 5.04 1.58
N SER A 66 6.79 5.95 0.68
CA SER A 66 6.60 7.37 1.01
C SER A 66 5.54 7.57 2.09
N LEU A 67 4.40 6.85 2.01
CA LEU A 67 3.36 6.92 3.03
C LEU A 67 3.82 6.38 4.39
N ALA A 68 4.47 5.22 4.40
CA ALA A 68 5.02 4.62 5.61
C ALA A 68 6.06 5.54 6.29
N LYS A 69 6.86 6.28 5.50
CA LYS A 69 7.78 7.30 6.02
C LYS A 69 7.03 8.49 6.62
N ALA A 70 6.00 8.99 5.93
CA ALA A 70 5.22 10.14 6.37
C ALA A 70 4.47 9.87 7.68
N LEU A 71 4.00 8.64 7.90
CA LEU A 71 3.23 8.23 9.08
C LEU A 71 4.05 7.42 10.09
N LYS A 72 5.38 7.52 10.00
CA LYS A 72 6.30 6.76 10.86
C LYS A 72 6.08 7.11 12.33
N GLY A 73 5.81 6.09 13.14
CA GLY A 73 5.54 6.24 14.58
C GLY A 73 4.06 6.44 14.91
N GLU A 74 3.23 6.72 13.92
CA GLU A 74 1.77 6.83 14.07
C GLU A 74 1.06 5.58 13.58
N LYS A 75 1.41 5.11 12.37
CA LYS A 75 0.79 3.95 11.72
C LYS A 75 1.84 2.95 11.23
N GLY A 76 1.51 1.66 11.31
CA GLY A 76 2.32 0.56 10.82
C GLY A 76 1.83 0.03 9.47
N PHE A 77 2.75 -0.38 8.62
CA PHE A 77 2.45 -0.95 7.30
C PHE A 77 3.22 -2.25 7.11
N TYR A 78 2.59 -3.24 6.48
CA TYR A 78 3.26 -4.47 6.05
C TYR A 78 2.68 -4.99 4.73
N LEU A 79 3.49 -5.73 3.97
CA LEU A 79 3.04 -6.38 2.74
C LEU A 79 2.37 -7.72 3.06
N SER A 80 1.30 -8.03 2.35
CA SER A 80 0.54 -9.28 2.44
C SER A 80 0.20 -9.82 1.06
N ASN A 81 -0.05 -11.13 0.96
CA ASN A 81 -0.39 -11.79 -0.31
C ASN A 81 0.59 -11.49 -1.45
N VAL A 82 1.89 -11.52 -1.16
CA VAL A 82 2.95 -11.34 -2.16
C VAL A 82 3.01 -12.60 -3.05
N PRO A 83 2.57 -12.56 -4.33
CA PRO A 83 2.41 -13.78 -5.13
C PRO A 83 3.74 -14.33 -5.68
N SER A 84 4.77 -13.50 -5.82
CA SER A 84 6.13 -13.90 -6.23
C SER A 84 7.19 -13.14 -5.45
N ARG A 85 8.36 -13.76 -5.25
CA ARG A 85 9.56 -13.09 -4.70
C ARG A 85 10.09 -11.99 -5.62
N ASP A 86 9.76 -12.03 -6.91
CA ASP A 86 10.19 -10.99 -7.86
C ASP A 86 9.51 -9.63 -7.62
N LEU A 87 8.46 -9.60 -6.79
CA LEU A 87 7.75 -8.38 -6.39
C LEU A 87 8.24 -7.80 -5.06
N LEU A 88 9.34 -8.35 -4.50
CA LEU A 88 10.00 -7.86 -3.27
C LEU A 88 11.32 -7.14 -3.57
#